data_AF-A0A1S3GYT3-F1
#
_entry.id   AF-A0A1S3GYT3-F1
#
_cell.length_a   1.000
_cell.length_b   1.000
_cell.length_c   1.000
_cell.angle_alpha   90.00
_cell.angle_beta   90.00
_cell.angle_gamma   90.00
#
_symmetry.space_group_name_H-M   'P 1'
#
loop_
_entity.id
_entity.type
_entity.pdbx_description
1 polymer ?
#
loop_
_entity_poly.entity_id
_entity_poly.type
_entity_poly.pdbx_seq_one_letter_code
_entity_poly.pdbx_strand_id
1 'polypeptide(L)'
;MKQLVQQLEQWEFRVCGVFLVDSQFMVESFKFISGVLAALSAMISLEIPQVNIMTKMDLLSKKAKKEIEKFLDPDMYSLLQDSTSGLRSKKFKKLTNAICGL
;
A
#
# COMPACT_ATOMS: atom_id res chain seq x y z
N MET A 1 -8.36 17.10 -9.18
CA MET A 1 -9.45 16.29 -8.60
C MET A 1 -10.08 16.88 -7.34
N LYS A 2 -9.41 17.81 -6.63
CA LYS A 2 -10.00 18.55 -5.50
C LYS A 2 -11.34 19.24 -5.81
N GLN A 3 -11.49 19.79 -7.02
CA GLN A 3 -12.73 20.45 -7.45
C GLN A 3 -13.95 19.52 -7.39
N LEU A 4 -13.81 18.23 -7.72
CA LEU A 4 -14.91 17.28 -7.63
C LEU A 4 -15.32 17.02 -6.18
N VAL A 5 -14.33 16.75 -5.32
CA VAL A 5 -14.57 16.51 -3.89
C VAL A 5 -15.23 17.73 -3.25
N GLN A 6 -14.72 18.94 -3.53
CA GLN A 6 -15.29 20.19 -3.04
C GLN A 6 -16.74 20.41 -3.51
N GLN A 7 -17.07 20.06 -4.76
CA GLN A 7 -18.46 20.15 -5.23
C GLN A 7 -19.38 19.15 -4.52
N LEU A 8 -18.91 17.92 -4.29
CA LEU A 8 -19.68 16.91 -3.54
C LEU A 8 -19.91 17.35 -2.09
N GLU A 9 -18.90 17.93 -1.44
CA GLU A 9 -19.03 18.48 -0.09
C GLU A 9 -19.99 19.68 -0.04
N GLN A 10 -19.99 20.54 -1.07
CA GLN A 10 -20.96 21.65 -1.20
C GLN A 10 -22.41 21.15 -1.34
N TRP A 11 -22.61 19.95 -1.88
CA TRP A 11 -23.91 19.27 -1.94
C TRP A 11 -24.20 18.44 -0.69
N GLU A 12 -23.45 18.65 0.40
CA GLU A 12 -23.61 17.99 1.70
C GLU A 12 -23.32 16.47 1.69
N PHE A 13 -22.55 15.98 0.70
CA PHE A 13 -22.08 14.60 0.73
C PHE A 13 -20.87 14.43 1.66
N ARG A 14 -20.87 13.35 2.44
CA ARG A 14 -19.69 12.86 3.15
C ARG A 14 -18.87 11.96 2.25
N VAL A 15 -17.74 12.44 1.76
CA VAL A 15 -16.90 11.72 0.79
C VAL A 15 -15.90 10.79 1.50
N CYS A 16 -15.78 9.56 1.00
CA CYS A 16 -14.77 8.59 1.41
C CYS A 16 -14.28 7.83 0.17
N GLY A 17 -12.97 7.64 0.05
CA GLY A 17 -12.35 6.91 -1.05
C GLY A 17 -12.14 5.43 -0.69
N VAL A 18 -12.27 4.55 -1.69
CA VAL A 18 -11.85 3.15 -1.57
C VAL A 18 -10.78 2.88 -2.61
N PHE A 19 -9.57 2.52 -2.16
CA PHE A 19 -8.46 2.19 -3.04
C PHE A 19 -8.35 0.69 -3.19
N LEU A 20 -8.64 0.20 -4.40
CA LEU A 20 -8.59 -1.22 -4.71
C LEU A 20 -7.23 -1.59 -5.29
N VAL A 21 -6.57 -2.56 -4.66
CA VAL A 21 -5.32 -3.13 -5.15
C VAL A 21 -5.52 -4.60 -5.47
N ASP A 22 -4.98 -5.08 -6.58
CA ASP A 22 -4.98 -6.50 -6.90
C ASP A 22 -3.96 -7.23 -6.02
N SER A 23 -4.41 -8.24 -5.25
CA SER A 23 -3.55 -8.96 -4.32
C SER A 23 -2.40 -9.70 -5.00
N GLN A 24 -2.52 -10.10 -6.28
CA GLN A 24 -1.41 -10.72 -7.02
C GLN A 24 -0.21 -9.77 -7.20
N PHE A 25 -0.45 -8.46 -7.20
CA PHE A 25 0.62 -7.48 -7.29
C PHE A 25 1.38 -7.33 -5.97
N MET A 26 0.77 -7.68 -4.84
CA MET A 26 1.28 -7.38 -3.50
C MET A 26 2.05 -8.54 -2.85
N VAL A 27 2.34 -9.62 -3.59
CA VAL A 27 3.02 -10.81 -3.06
C VAL A 27 4.48 -10.55 -2.67
N GLU A 28 5.14 -9.59 -3.33
CA GLU A 28 6.55 -9.25 -3.08
C GLU A 28 6.66 -7.98 -2.23
N SER A 29 7.55 -7.98 -1.22
CA SER A 29 7.64 -6.89 -0.24
C SER A 29 7.88 -5.50 -0.84
N PHE A 30 8.70 -5.41 -1.90
CA PHE A 30 8.92 -4.11 -2.56
C PHE A 30 7.69 -3.62 -3.33
N LYS A 31 6.89 -4.55 -3.91
CA LYS A 31 5.64 -4.20 -4.57
C LYS A 31 4.58 -3.77 -3.55
N PHE A 32 4.57 -4.41 -2.38
CA PHE A 32 3.74 -3.98 -1.26
C PHE A 32 4.03 -2.53 -0.85
N ILE A 33 5.30 -2.20 -0.59
CA ILE A 33 5.70 -0.82 -0.24
C ILE A 33 5.32 0.17 -1.35
N SER A 34 5.57 -0.18 -2.61
CA SER A 34 5.14 0.64 -3.76
C SER A 34 3.62 0.84 -3.80
N GLY A 35 2.83 -0.19 -3.51
CA GLY A 35 1.38 -0.11 -3.45
C GLY A 35 0.87 0.80 -2.32
N VAL A 36 1.48 0.73 -1.13
CA VAL A 36 1.16 1.63 -0.01
C VAL A 36 1.47 3.08 -0.36
N LEU A 37 2.62 3.35 -0.96
CA LEU A 37 2.98 4.71 -1.40
C LEU A 37 2.04 5.24 -2.50
N ALA A 38 1.58 4.37 -3.41
CA ALA A 38 0.59 4.74 -4.42
C ALA A 38 -0.77 5.08 -3.79
N ALA A 39 -1.22 4.29 -2.81
CA ALA A 39 -2.44 4.58 -2.06
C ALA A 39 -2.33 5.93 -1.33
N LEU A 40 -1.23 6.17 -0.63
CA LEU A 40 -0.96 7.44 0.05
C LEU A 40 -0.95 8.63 -0.92
N SER A 41 -0.34 8.49 -2.09
CA SER A 41 -0.34 9.53 -3.12
C SER A 41 -1.75 9.87 -3.60
N ALA A 42 -2.63 8.87 -3.74
CA ALA A 42 -4.03 9.07 -4.07
C ALA A 42 -4.80 9.77 -2.93
N MET A 43 -4.56 9.38 -1.68
CA MET A 43 -5.15 10.02 -0.50
C MET A 43 -4.80 11.51 -0.45
N ILE A 44 -3.53 11.86 -0.64
CA ILE A 44 -3.06 13.26 -0.65
C ILE A 44 -3.65 14.04 -1.83
N SER A 45 -3.78 13.41 -3.00
CA SER A 45 -4.31 14.07 -4.20
C SER A 45 -5.79 14.43 -4.09
N LEU A 46 -6.56 13.62 -3.34
CA LEU A 46 -8.00 13.79 -3.14
C LEU A 46 -8.35 14.48 -1.83
N GLU A 47 -7.48 14.45 -0.83
CA GLU A 47 -7.68 15.03 0.52
C GLU A 47 -8.93 14.48 1.23
N ILE A 48 -9.21 13.19 1.03
CA ILE A 48 -10.35 12.50 1.64
C ILE A 48 -9.89 11.31 2.50
N PRO A 49 -10.67 10.90 3.52
CA PRO A 49 -10.45 9.61 4.16
C PRO A 49 -10.53 8.49 3.12
N GLN A 50 -9.61 7.53 3.21
CA GLN A 50 -9.48 6.45 2.24
C GLN A 50 -9.33 5.10 2.95
N VAL A 51 -10.05 4.09 2.46
CA VAL A 51 -9.92 2.69 2.87
C VAL A 51 -9.19 1.92 1.77
N ASN A 52 -8.08 1.27 2.12
CA ASN A 52 -7.30 0.46 1.19
C ASN A 52 -7.76 -0.99 1.26
N ILE A 53 -8.14 -1.59 0.12
CA ILE A 53 -8.64 -2.96 0.03
C ILE A 53 -7.80 -3.74 -0.97
N MET A 54 -7.25 -4.87 -0.52
CA MET A 54 -6.70 -5.88 -1.41
C MET A 54 -7.81 -6.79 -1.95
N THR A 55 -7.96 -6.82 -3.26
CA THR A 55 -8.98 -7.57 -4.00
C THR A 55 -8.42 -8.87 -4.56
N LYS A 56 -9.31 -9.80 -4.95
CA LYS A 56 -8.98 -11.09 -5.57
C LYS A 56 -8.11 -12.02 -4.71
N MET A 57 -8.23 -11.91 -3.38
CA MET A 57 -7.48 -12.73 -2.42
C MET A 57 -7.74 -14.24 -2.57
N ASP A 58 -8.89 -14.60 -3.14
CA ASP A 58 -9.31 -15.96 -3.47
C ASP A 58 -8.44 -16.60 -4.58
N LEU A 59 -7.85 -15.80 -5.46
CA LEU A 59 -6.99 -16.28 -6.54
C LEU A 59 -5.57 -16.63 -6.08
N LEU A 60 -5.22 -16.32 -4.83
CA LEU A 60 -3.89 -16.56 -4.32
C LEU A 60 -3.71 -17.99 -3.85
N SER A 61 -2.51 -18.53 -4.10
CA SER A 61 -2.08 -19.77 -3.47
C SER A 61 -2.02 -19.62 -1.94
N LYS A 62 -2.18 -20.72 -1.19
CA LYS A 62 -2.04 -20.71 0.28
C LYS A 62 -0.72 -20.10 0.75
N LYS A 63 0.37 -20.33 0.00
CA LYS A 63 1.68 -19.75 0.28
C LYS A 63 1.67 -18.23 0.09
N ALA A 64 1.17 -17.74 -1.04
CA ALA A 64 1.09 -16.30 -1.32
C ALA A 64 0.18 -15.57 -0.32
N LYS A 65 -0.95 -16.18 0.06
CA LYS A 65 -1.85 -15.62 1.08
C LYS A 65 -1.13 -15.44 2.42
N LYS A 66 -0.34 -16.45 2.85
CA LYS A 66 0.46 -16.38 4.08
C LYS A 66 1.55 -15.30 4.01
N GLU A 67 2.17 -15.09 2.85
CA GLU A 67 3.11 -13.98 2.67
C GLU A 67 2.41 -12.62 2.80
N ILE A 68 1.20 -12.48 2.24
CA ILE A 68 0.43 -11.24 2.37
C ILE A 68 -0.07 -10.99 3.80
N GLU A 69 -0.43 -12.04 4.53
CA GLU A 69 -0.82 -11.93 5.94
C GLU A 69 0.28 -11.30 6.79
N LYS A 70 1.57 -11.53 6.47
CA LYS A 70 2.69 -10.84 7.14
C LYS A 70 2.69 -9.31 6.92
N PHE A 71 2.12 -8.83 5.82
CA PHE A 71 2.01 -7.40 5.54
C PHE A 71 0.83 -6.72 6.25
N LEU A 72 -0.14 -7.52 6.73
CA LEU A 72 -1.28 -7.02 7.51
C LEU A 72 -0.90 -6.77 8.97
N ASP A 73 0.16 -7.42 9.46
CA ASP A 73 0.70 -7.14 10.78
C ASP A 73 1.51 -5.83 10.76
N PRO A 74 1.34 -4.95 11.77
CA PRO A 74 1.92 -3.61 11.79
C PRO A 74 3.45 -3.57 11.93
N ASP A 75 4.12 -4.70 12.15
CA ASP A 75 5.55 -4.76 12.44
C ASP A 75 6.40 -4.80 11.16
N MET A 76 6.40 -3.68 10.43
CA MET A 76 7.00 -3.53 9.10
C MET A 76 8.53 -3.80 9.07
N TYR A 77 9.20 -3.71 10.22
CA TYR A 77 10.64 -3.99 10.33
C TYR A 77 11.00 -5.46 10.10
N SER A 78 10.08 -6.39 10.38
CA SER A 78 10.29 -7.82 10.13
C SER A 78 10.46 -8.12 8.64
N LEU A 79 9.77 -7.37 7.78
CA LEU A 79 9.75 -7.54 6.32
C LEU A 79 11.03 -7.02 5.62
N LEU A 80 11.74 -6.09 6.25
CA LEU A 80 12.99 -5.53 5.73
C LEU A 80 14.14 -6.54 5.78
N GLN A 81 14.11 -7.49 6.72
CA GLN A 81 15.19 -8.47 6.90
C GLN A 81 15.21 -9.50 5.75
N ASP A 82 14.03 -9.91 5.27
CA ASP A 82 13.87 -10.89 4.18
C ASP A 82 14.29 -10.34 2.80
N SER A 83 14.31 -9.02 2.63
CA SER A 83 14.47 -8.34 1.33
C SER A 83 15.92 -8.12 0.87
N THR A 84 16.91 -8.72 1.55
CA THR A 84 18.33 -8.30 1.43
C THR A 84 19.17 -9.06 0.40
N SER A 85 18.62 -10.03 -0.33
CA SER A 85 19.42 -10.91 -1.22
C SER A 85 19.62 -10.39 -2.66
N GLY A 86 18.92 -9.34 -3.10
CA GLY A 86 19.03 -8.80 -4.47
C GLY A 86 20.04 -7.64 -4.63
N LEU A 87 20.78 -7.62 -5.77
CA LEU A 87 21.78 -6.59 -6.09
C LEU A 87 21.21 -5.15 -6.09
N ARG A 88 19.95 -4.96 -6.51
CA ARG A 88 19.26 -3.65 -6.50
C ARG A 88 18.88 -3.16 -5.09
N SER A 89 18.64 -4.09 -4.16
CA SER A 89 18.29 -3.79 -2.76
C SER A 89 19.45 -3.10 -2.03
N LYS A 90 20.71 -3.44 -2.37
CA LYS A 90 21.90 -2.79 -1.78
C LYS A 90 22.00 -1.30 -2.07
N LYS A 91 21.65 -0.85 -3.28
CA LYS A 91 21.75 0.57 -3.68
C LYS A 91 20.73 1.46 -2.94
N PHE A 92 19.51 0.96 -2.75
CA PHE A 92 18.40 1.73 -2.16
C PHE A 92 18.10 1.35 -0.70
N LYS A 93 19.00 0.61 -0.05
CA LYS A 93 18.82 0.14 1.33
C LYS A 93 18.59 1.30 2.31
N LYS A 94 19.36 2.39 2.19
CA LYS A 94 19.20 3.58 3.04
C LYS A 94 17.83 4.23 2.89
N LEU A 95 17.34 4.35 1.65
CA LEU A 95 16.02 4.93 1.37
C LEU A 95 14.91 4.05 1.94
N THR A 96 14.98 2.74 1.69
CA THR A 96 13.96 1.79 2.18
C THR A 96 13.90 1.78 3.70
N ASN A 97 15.05 1.80 4.39
CA ASN A 97 15.11 1.91 5.84
C ASN A 97 14.55 3.24 6.36
N ALA A 98 14.74 4.35 5.65
CA ALA A 98 14.18 5.65 6.05
C ALA A 98 12.65 5.68 5.87
N ILE A 99 12.12 5.07 4.80
CA ILE A 99 10.67 5.00 4.55
C ILE A 99 9.98 4.13 5.60
N CYS A 100 10.57 3.00 5.98
CA CYS A 100 10.02 2.11 7.01
C CYS A 100 10.39 2.53 8.45
N GLY A 101 11.20 3.58 8.62
CA GLY A 101 11.76 4.01 9.90
C GLY A 101 10.99 5.13 10.61
N LEU A 102 9.88 5.56 10.01
CA LEU A 102 8.92 6.55 10.51
C LEU A 102 7.77 5.82 11.23
#